data_AF-A0A936IZ74-F1
#
_entry.id   AF-A0A936IZ74-F1
#
_cell.length_a   1.000
_cell.length_b   1.000
_cell.length_c   1.000
_cell.angle_alpha   90.00
_cell.angle_beta   90.00
_cell.angle_gamma   90.00
#
_symmetry.space_group_name_H-M   'P 1'
#
loop_
_entity.id
_entity.type
_entity.pdbx_description
1 polymer ?
#
loop_
_entity_poly.entity_id
_entity_poly.type
_entity_poly.pdbx_seq_one_letter_code
_entity_poly.pdbx_strand_id
1 'polypeptide(L)'
;MEDTGKGHLAQSAAAVGKPQPKELPQDLRHRMETSFGADLSAVRVHESHAPTMLGVNAFTKGNDLFFAPGKYAPHTPEGEQMISHELTHVVQQGHPKPTE
;
A
#
# COMPACT_ATOMS: atom_id res chain seq x y z
N MET A 1 30.56 42.39 -22.69
CA MET A 1 29.88 41.54 -23.68
C MET A 1 30.71 40.26 -23.74
N GLU A 2 30.32 39.13 -23.18
CA GLU A 2 28.99 38.58 -22.93
C GLU A 2 28.88 38.00 -21.51
N ASP A 3 27.76 38.32 -20.89
CA ASP A 3 27.16 37.65 -19.75
C ASP A 3 26.44 36.39 -20.27
N THR A 4 26.57 35.25 -19.58
CA THR A 4 25.49 34.29 -19.29
C THR A 4 26.08 33.04 -18.63
N GLY A 5 25.54 32.70 -17.46
CA GLY A 5 26.04 31.67 -16.58
C GLY A 5 25.83 30.22 -17.00
N LYS A 6 26.29 29.33 -16.11
CA LYS A 6 25.78 27.97 -16.02
C LYS A 6 25.82 27.49 -14.58
N GLY A 7 24.69 26.92 -14.17
CA GLY A 7 24.28 26.73 -12.80
C GLY A 7 25.14 25.80 -11.98
N HIS A 8 25.06 26.05 -10.68
CA HIS A 8 25.48 25.18 -9.60
C HIS A 8 24.77 23.83 -9.75
N LEU A 9 25.49 22.80 -10.23
CA LEU A 9 25.01 21.43 -10.24
C LEU A 9 25.00 20.90 -8.80
N ALA A 10 23.97 21.25 -8.05
CA ALA A 10 23.54 20.46 -6.91
C ALA A 10 22.92 19.16 -7.44
N GLN A 11 23.75 18.18 -7.76
CA GLN A 11 23.28 16.80 -7.85
C GLN A 11 23.31 16.22 -6.44
N SER A 12 22.24 16.51 -5.68
CA SER A 12 21.88 15.70 -4.54
C SER A 12 21.58 14.30 -5.06
N ALA A 13 22.48 13.35 -4.74
CA ALA A 13 22.23 11.94 -4.93
C ALA A 13 20.88 11.60 -4.30
N ALA A 14 19.90 11.24 -5.14
CA ALA A 14 18.66 10.67 -4.67
C ALA A 14 19.04 9.44 -3.84
N ALA A 15 18.86 9.53 -2.53
CA ALA A 15 18.89 8.36 -1.68
C ALA A 15 17.94 7.35 -2.31
N VAL A 16 18.43 6.16 -2.65
CA VAL A 16 17.58 5.03 -3.03
C VAL A 16 16.82 4.64 -1.76
N GLY A 17 15.76 5.39 -1.47
CA GLY A 17 14.86 5.14 -0.37
C GLY A 17 14.07 3.88 -0.69
N LYS A 18 13.87 3.03 0.32
CA LYS A 18 12.94 1.91 0.21
C LYS A 18 11.58 2.46 -0.27
N PRO A 19 10.87 1.74 -1.16
CA PRO A 19 9.53 2.17 -1.58
C PRO A 19 8.68 2.38 -0.32
N GLN A 20 8.08 3.56 -0.22
CA GLN A 20 7.20 3.88 0.90
C GLN A 20 5.89 3.09 0.76
N PRO A 21 5.26 2.69 1.89
CA PRO A 21 3.95 2.07 1.84
C PRO A 21 2.92 2.99 1.20
N LYS A 22 2.01 2.40 0.43
CA LYS A 22 0.88 3.08 -0.20
C LYS A 22 -0.36 2.97 0.70
N GLU A 23 -1.20 3.99 0.69
CA GLU A 23 -2.55 3.88 1.25
C GLU A 23 -3.47 3.19 0.22
N LEU A 24 -4.60 2.65 0.69
CA LEU A 24 -5.64 2.19 -0.22
C LEU A 24 -6.25 3.38 -1.00
N PRO A 25 -6.60 3.21 -2.28
CA PRO A 25 -7.41 4.21 -2.99
C PRO A 25 -8.64 4.55 -2.18
N GLN A 26 -8.92 5.84 -2.04
CA GLN A 26 -9.96 6.34 -1.16
C GLN A 26 -11.32 5.67 -1.41
N ASP A 27 -11.73 5.55 -2.66
CA ASP A 27 -13.01 4.92 -3.02
C ASP A 27 -13.04 3.43 -2.65
N LEU A 28 -11.93 2.72 -2.83
CA LEU A 28 -11.83 1.31 -2.45
C LEU A 28 -11.89 1.17 -0.93
N ARG A 29 -11.16 2.02 -0.20
CA ARG A 29 -11.17 2.05 1.27
C ARG A 29 -12.59 2.25 1.79
N HIS A 30 -13.30 3.29 1.36
CA HIS A 30 -14.66 3.58 1.83
C HIS A 30 -15.65 2.44 1.58
N ARG A 31 -15.58 1.80 0.41
CA ARG A 31 -16.44 0.63 0.11
C ARG A 31 -16.14 -0.54 1.05
N MET A 32 -14.86 -0.80 1.31
CA MET A 32 -14.44 -1.90 2.20
C MET A 32 -14.77 -1.60 3.65
N GLU A 33 -14.56 -0.36 4.12
CA GLU A 33 -14.96 0.09 5.47
C GLU A 33 -16.47 -0.09 5.69
N THR A 34 -17.29 0.27 4.70
CA THR A 34 -18.74 0.04 4.74
C THR A 34 -19.08 -1.45 4.80
N SER A 35 -18.38 -2.29 4.03
CA SER A 35 -18.65 -3.73 3.96
C SER A 35 -18.21 -4.48 5.21
N PHE A 36 -17.12 -4.05 5.84
CA PHE A 36 -16.57 -4.68 7.05
C PHE A 36 -17.07 -4.04 8.36
N GLY A 37 -17.60 -2.81 8.32
CA GLY A 37 -17.96 -2.06 9.52
C GLY A 37 -16.74 -1.70 10.38
N ALA A 38 -15.61 -1.38 9.75
CA ALA A 38 -14.32 -1.18 10.41
C ALA A 38 -13.57 0.03 9.81
N ASP A 39 -12.78 0.73 10.63
CA ASP A 39 -11.84 1.76 10.16
C ASP A 39 -10.60 1.10 9.53
N LEU A 40 -10.35 1.40 8.25
CA LEU A 40 -9.22 0.90 7.47
C LEU A 40 -8.24 2.03 7.10
N SER A 41 -8.37 3.22 7.70
CA SER A 41 -7.48 4.38 7.45
C SER A 41 -6.02 4.11 7.80
N ALA A 42 -5.77 3.21 8.76
CA ALA A 42 -4.44 2.79 9.16
C ALA A 42 -3.81 1.73 8.25
N VAL A 43 -4.56 1.21 7.26
CA VAL A 43 -4.06 0.18 6.35
C VAL A 43 -2.95 0.74 5.46
N ARG A 44 -1.87 -0.05 5.31
CA ARG A 44 -0.71 0.27 4.49
C ARG A 44 -0.40 -0.89 3.56
N VAL A 45 -0.13 -0.58 2.31
CA VAL A 45 0.14 -1.55 1.24
C VAL A 45 1.61 -1.49 0.86
N HIS A 46 2.24 -2.66 0.83
CA HIS A 46 3.64 -2.84 0.47
C HIS A 46 3.73 -3.76 -0.74
N GLU A 47 4.34 -3.30 -1.82
CA GLU A 47 4.78 -4.19 -2.91
C GLU A 47 6.23 -4.60 -2.66
N SER A 48 6.45 -5.89 -2.41
CA SER A 48 7.77 -6.43 -2.05
C SER A 48 7.92 -7.89 -2.47
N HIS A 49 9.14 -8.42 -2.45
CA HIS A 49 9.40 -9.83 -2.76
C HIS A 49 9.09 -10.78 -1.57
N ALA A 50 8.68 -10.28 -0.41
CA ALA A 50 8.42 -11.11 0.77
C ALA A 50 7.32 -12.17 0.54
N PRO A 51 6.16 -11.84 -0.06
CA PRO A 51 5.14 -12.86 -0.38
C PRO A 51 5.68 -13.96 -1.31
N THR A 52 6.48 -13.59 -2.32
CA THR A 52 7.11 -14.55 -3.24
C THR A 52 8.02 -15.55 -2.52
N MET A 53 8.81 -15.09 -1.55
CA MET A 53 9.67 -15.97 -0.74
C MET A 53 8.88 -16.94 0.14
N LEU A 54 7.65 -16.58 0.50
CA LEU A 54 6.71 -17.42 1.25
C LEU A 54 5.84 -18.30 0.34
N GLY A 55 5.98 -18.18 -0.99
CA GLY A 55 5.16 -18.91 -1.95
C GLY A 55 3.71 -18.43 -2.05
N VAL A 56 3.43 -17.20 -1.63
CA VAL A 56 2.07 -16.60 -1.65
C VAL A 56 2.03 -15.34 -2.51
N ASN A 57 0.83 -14.96 -2.96
CA ASN A 57 0.65 -13.72 -3.73
C ASN A 57 0.55 -12.48 -2.84
N ALA A 58 -0.03 -12.63 -1.66
CA ALA A 58 -0.15 -11.60 -0.66
C ALA A 58 -0.22 -12.20 0.75
N PHE A 59 0.01 -11.37 1.77
CA PHE A 59 -0.31 -11.69 3.16
C PHE A 59 -0.51 -10.40 3.98
N THR A 60 -1.14 -10.55 5.15
CA THR A 60 -1.43 -9.46 6.07
C THR A 60 -0.70 -9.61 7.40
N LYS A 61 -0.13 -8.50 7.91
CA LYS A 61 0.47 -8.41 9.24
C LYS A 61 0.03 -7.11 9.92
N GLY A 62 -0.84 -7.21 10.92
CA GLY A 62 -1.46 -6.03 11.53
C GLY A 62 -2.26 -5.25 10.49
N ASN A 63 -1.89 -3.98 10.28
CA ASN A 63 -2.51 -3.11 9.28
C ASN A 63 -1.73 -3.08 7.95
N ASP A 64 -0.64 -3.85 7.85
CA ASP A 64 0.21 -3.88 6.66
C ASP A 64 -0.17 -5.06 5.77
N LEU A 65 -0.51 -4.77 4.52
CA LEU A 65 -0.77 -5.74 3.46
C LEU A 65 0.47 -5.80 2.57
N PHE A 66 0.99 -7.00 2.35
CA PHE A 66 2.15 -7.24 1.50
C PHE A 66 1.71 -7.97 0.24
N PHE A 67 2.02 -7.42 -0.93
CA PHE A 67 1.76 -8.03 -2.23
C PHE A 67 3.07 -8.33 -2.94
N ALA A 68 3.13 -9.48 -3.63
CA ALA A 68 4.20 -9.75 -4.58
C ALA A 68 4.16 -8.70 -5.72
N PRO A 69 5.30 -8.42 -6.38
CA PRO A 69 5.35 -7.42 -7.45
C PRO A 69 4.28 -7.71 -8.53
N GLY A 70 3.47 -6.71 -8.86
CA GLY A 70 2.40 -6.83 -9.87
C GLY A 70 1.15 -7.58 -9.40
N LYS A 71 1.05 -7.97 -8.13
CA LYS A 71 -0.18 -8.57 -7.55
C LYS A 71 -1.12 -7.55 -6.92
N TYR A 72 -0.62 -6.35 -6.60
CA TYR A 72 -1.48 -5.27 -6.15
C TYR A 72 -2.17 -4.59 -7.35
N ALA A 73 -3.43 -4.92 -7.58
CA ALA A 73 -4.22 -4.45 -8.72
C ALA A 73 -5.59 -3.89 -8.27
N PRO A 74 -5.63 -2.74 -7.56
CA PRO A 74 -6.83 -2.24 -6.88
C PRO A 74 -7.95 -1.74 -7.81
N HIS A 75 -7.75 -1.80 -9.13
CA HIS A 75 -8.71 -1.38 -10.15
C HIS A 75 -9.19 -2.55 -11.02
N THR A 76 -8.96 -3.78 -10.57
CA THR A 76 -9.39 -5.00 -11.26
C THR A 76 -10.27 -5.83 -10.32
N PRO A 77 -11.29 -6.55 -10.83
CA PRO A 77 -12.13 -7.41 -9.99
C PRO A 77 -11.31 -8.42 -9.17
N GLU A 78 -10.32 -9.07 -9.80
CA GLU A 78 -9.47 -10.07 -9.16
C GLU A 78 -8.57 -9.46 -8.09
N GLY A 79 -8.02 -8.27 -8.34
CA GLY A 79 -7.21 -7.56 -7.37
C GLY A 79 -8.04 -7.02 -6.20
N GLU A 80 -9.26 -6.52 -6.44
CA GLU A 80 -10.18 -6.11 -5.36
C GLU A 80 -10.59 -7.30 -4.48
N GLN A 81 -10.82 -8.48 -5.07
CA GLN A 81 -11.07 -9.72 -4.32
C GLN A 81 -9.88 -10.12 -3.44
N MET A 82 -8.66 -10.03 -3.97
CA MET A 82 -7.45 -10.32 -3.19
C MET A 82 -7.28 -9.30 -2.05
N ILE A 83 -7.51 -8.03 -2.32
CA ILE A 83 -7.45 -6.98 -1.29
C ILE A 83 -8.50 -7.22 -0.20
N SER A 84 -9.75 -7.58 -0.55
CA SER A 84 -10.78 -7.86 0.46
C SER A 84 -10.46 -9.09 1.29
N HIS A 85 -9.85 -10.13 0.69
CA HIS A 85 -9.35 -11.29 1.43
C HIS A 85 -8.32 -10.87 2.49
N GLU A 86 -7.34 -10.05 2.09
CA GLU A 86 -6.32 -9.56 3.02
C GLU A 86 -6.90 -8.63 4.09
N LEU A 87 -7.85 -7.77 3.74
CA LEU A 87 -8.54 -6.91 4.70
C LEU A 87 -9.37 -7.69 5.72
N THR A 88 -9.88 -8.87 5.33
CA THR A 88 -10.54 -9.77 6.28
C THR A 88 -9.58 -10.16 7.41
N HIS A 89 -8.31 -10.42 7.09
CA HIS A 89 -7.28 -10.71 8.11
C HIS A 89 -7.00 -9.50 9.00
N VAL A 90 -7.01 -8.27 8.47
CA VAL A 90 -6.86 -7.04 9.28
C VAL A 90 -7.96 -6.95 10.34
N VAL A 91 -9.21 -7.12 9.91
CA VAL A 91 -10.38 -7.04 10.80
C VAL A 91 -10.34 -8.17 11.84
N GLN A 92 -10.01 -9.39 11.42
CA GLN A 92 -9.91 -10.56 12.30
C GLN A 92 -8.76 -10.45 13.32
N GLN A 93 -7.64 -9.82 12.97
CA GLN A 93 -6.51 -9.59 13.87
C GLN A 93 -6.82 -8.56 14.97
N GLY A 94 -7.94 -7.83 14.87
CA GLY A 94 -8.53 -7.11 16.01
C GLY A 94 -8.12 -5.64 16.17
N HIS A 95 -7.81 -4.93 15.09
CA HIS A 95 -7.46 -3.50 15.14
C HIS A 95 -8.46 -2.51 14.47
N PRO A 96 -9.80 -2.69 14.48
CA PRO A 96 -10.69 -1.56 14.24
C PRO A 96 -10.75 -0.71 15.51
N LYS A 97 -10.28 0.54 15.46
CA LYS A 97 -10.81 1.54 16.40
C LYS A 97 -12.32 1.60 16.13
N PRO A 98 -13.19 1.50 17.14
CA PRO A 98 -14.60 1.78 16.94
C PRO A 98 -14.71 3.22 16.43
N THR A 99 -15.32 3.42 15.27
CA THR A 99 -15.89 4.72 14.91
C THR A 99 -17.04 4.98 15.89
N GLU A 100 -16.81 5.91 16.81
CA GLU A 100 -17.83 6.47 17.73
C GLU A 100 -18.82 7.37 16.97
#